data_AF-A0A7V4Q6T4-F1
#
_entry.id   AF-A0A7V4Q6T4-F1
#
_cell.length_a   1.000
_cell.length_b   1.000
_cell.length_c   1.000
_cell.angle_alpha   90.00
_cell.angle_beta   90.00
_cell.angle_gamma   90.00
#
_symmetry.space_group_name_H-M   'P 1'
#
loop_
_entity.id
_entity.type
_entity.pdbx_description
1 polymer ?
#
loop_
_entity_poly.entity_id
_entity_poly.type
_entity_poly.pdbx_seq_one_letter_code
_entity_poly.pdbx_strand_id
1 'polypeptide(L)' 'MQAKLLDQFHPLISSWFTERLGEPTDVQLRAWAEIIRDRHVLVTAPTGSGKTLAAFLWAINQLVTGAWT' A
#
# COMPACT_ATOMS: atom_id res chain seq x y z
N MET A 1 -2.25 -15.02 -0.97
CA MET A 1 -2.89 -13.88 -1.66
C MET A 1 -2.38 -12.52 -1.15
N GLN A 2 -2.02 -12.40 0.14
CA GLN A 2 -1.51 -11.16 0.76
C GLN A 2 -0.09 -10.78 0.31
N ALA A 3 0.84 -11.74 0.24
CA ALA A 3 2.21 -11.51 -0.27
C ALA A 3 2.22 -10.89 -1.69
N LYS A 4 1.29 -11.35 -2.55
CA LYS A 4 1.20 -10.94 -3.96
C LYS A 4 0.90 -9.44 -4.16
N LEU A 5 0.37 -8.76 -3.15
CA LEU A 5 -0.01 -7.35 -3.27
C LEU A 5 1.13 -6.42 -2.85
N LEU A 6 1.94 -6.83 -1.86
CA LEU A 6 3.20 -6.14 -1.55
C LEU A 6 4.19 -6.27 -2.72
N ASP A 7 4.16 -7.37 -3.46
CA ASP A 7 4.98 -7.57 -4.66
C ASP A 7 4.67 -6.57 -5.80
N GLN A 8 3.56 -5.84 -5.75
CA GLN A 8 3.23 -4.78 -6.71
C GLN A 8 3.96 -3.46 -6.40
N PHE A 9 4.49 -3.32 -5.19
CA PHE A 9 5.34 -2.19 -4.83
C PHE A 9 6.77 -2.44 -5.31
N HIS A 10 7.51 -1.37 -5.51
CA HIS A 10 8.93 -1.40 -5.78
C HIS A 10 9.65 -2.22 -4.70
N PRO A 11 10.63 -3.09 -5.04
CA PRO A 11 11.29 -3.99 -4.08
C PRO A 11 11.84 -3.30 -2.83
N LEU A 12 12.36 -2.08 -2.97
CA LEU A 12 12.83 -1.30 -1.82
C LEU A 12 11.71 -1.00 -0.81
N ILE A 13 10.50 -0.73 -1.29
CA ILE A 13 9.35 -0.40 -0.45
C ILE A 13 8.79 -1.66 0.18
N SER A 14 8.64 -2.75 -0.57
CA SER A 14 8.11 -4.01 -0.04
C SER A 14 9.03 -4.64 1.01
N SER A 15 10.36 -4.63 0.78
CA SER A 15 11.35 -5.06 1.78
C SER A 15 11.30 -4.18 3.03
N TRP A 16 11.35 -2.85 2.87
CA TRP A 16 11.25 -1.93 4.01
C TRP A 16 9.97 -2.14 4.82
N PHE A 17 8.82 -2.29 4.14
CA PHE A 17 7.54 -2.49 4.80
C PHE A 17 7.56 -3.77 5.63
N THR A 18 8.02 -4.87 5.04
CA THR A 18 8.09 -6.18 5.70
C THR A 18 9.03 -6.15 6.91
N GLU A 19 10.21 -5.55 6.76
CA GLU A 19 11.21 -5.45 7.83
C GLU A 19 10.80 -4.53 8.98
N ARG A 20 10.10 -3.42 8.70
CA ARG A 20 9.77 -2.40 9.71
C ARG A 20 8.38 -2.55 10.30
N LEU A 21 7.43 -3.06 9.53
CA LEU A 21 6.01 -3.06 9.86
C LEU A 21 5.41 -4.48 9.86
N GLY A 22 6.10 -5.46 9.29
CA GLY A 22 5.62 -6.83 9.19
C GLY A 22 4.59 -6.98 8.07
N GLU A 23 3.42 -7.53 8.40
CA GLU A 23 2.39 -7.83 7.42
C GLU A 23 1.40 -6.65 7.22
N PRO A 24 0.90 -6.45 5.99
CA PRO A 24 -0.13 -5.45 5.73
C PRO A 24 -1.40 -5.70 6.53
N THR A 25 -2.05 -4.63 6.98
CA THR A 25 -3.40 -4.73 7.56
C THR A 25 -4.45 -4.99 6.49
N ASP A 26 -5.60 -5.53 6.90
CA ASP A 26 -6.75 -5.76 6.02
C ASP A 26 -7.19 -4.48 5.28
N VAL A 27 -7.12 -3.33 5.97
CA VAL A 27 -7.46 -2.01 5.41
C VAL A 27 -6.49 -1.60 4.31
N GLN A 28 -5.20 -1.85 4.50
CA GLN A 28 -4.16 -1.58 3.51
C GLN A 28 -4.34 -2.44 2.26
N LEU A 29 -4.54 -3.76 2.44
CA LEU A 29 -4.74 -4.69 1.33
C LEU A 29 -5.95 -4.31 0.47
N ARG A 30 -7.08 -3.99 1.11
CA ARG A 30 -8.31 -3.59 0.42
C ARG A 30 -8.14 -2.25 -0.30
N ALA A 31 -7.50 -1.28 0.34
CA ALA A 31 -7.25 0.02 -0.29
C ALA A 31 -6.30 -0.11 -1.50
N TRP A 32 -5.17 -0.80 -1.35
CA TRP A 32 -4.19 -0.94 -2.41
C TRP A 32 -4.71 -1.72 -3.62
N ALA A 33 -5.55 -2.74 -3.42
CA ALA A 33 -6.17 -3.49 -4.52
C ALA A 33 -7.00 -2.58 -5.46
N GLU A 34 -7.56 -1.50 -4.92
CA GLU A 34 -8.33 -0.52 -5.67
C GLU A 34 -7.44 0.63 -6.19
N ILE A 35 -6.55 1.17 -5.35
CA ILE A 35 -5.65 2.28 -5.69
C ILE A 35 -4.70 1.92 -6.84
N ILE A 36 -4.13 0.71 -6.84
CA ILE A 36 -3.22 0.24 -7.91
C ILE A 36 -3.91 0.20 -9.29
N ARG A 37 -5.25 0.08 -9.29
CA ARG A 37 -6.06 0.08 -10.51
C ARG A 37 -6.63 1.46 -10.84
N ASP A 38 -5.98 2.50 -10.32
CA ASP A 38 -6.32 3.92 -10.51
C ASP A 38 -7.78 4.26 -10.14
N ARG A 39 -8.30 3.63 -9.06
CA ARG A 39 -9.64 3.94 -8.54
C ARG A 39 -9.56 4.81 -7.30
N HIS A 40 -10.52 5.73 -7.18
CA HIS A 40 -10.73 6.49 -5.96
C HIS A 40 -11.29 5.61 -4.84
N VAL A 41 -10.72 5.74 -3.65
CA VAL A 41 -11.09 4.94 -2.48
C VAL A 41 -11.40 5.85 -1.30
N LEU A 42 -12.57 5.65 -0.68
CA LEU A 42 -12.90 6.20 0.63
C LEU A 42 -12.70 5.10 1.68
N VAL A 43 -11.71 5.27 2.56
CA VAL A 43 -11.41 4.29 3.61
C VAL A 43 -12.05 4.71 4.94
N THR A 44 -12.90 3.84 5.50
CA THR A 44 -13.43 3.99 6.86
C THR A 44 -12.93 2.83 7.73
N ALA A 45 -12.17 3.15 8.79
CA ALA A 45 -11.62 2.15 9.72
C ALA A 45 -11.26 2.81 11.06
N PRO A 46 -11.13 2.05 12.16
CA PRO A 46 -10.65 2.55 13.45
C PRO A 46 -9.26 3.20 13.41
N THR A 47 -8.90 3.95 14.45
CA THR A 47 -7.52 4.39 14.68
C THR A 47 -6.60 3.18 14.87
N GLY A 48 -5.33 3.31 14.48
CA GLY A 48 -4.37 2.20 14.54
C GLY A 48 -4.47 1.17 13.40
N SER A 49 -5.49 1.21 12.53
CA SER A 49 -5.64 0.24 11.42
C SER A 49 -4.70 0.45 10.22
N GLY A 50 -3.76 1.40 10.30
CA GLY A 50 -2.79 1.65 9.22
C GLY A 50 -3.29 2.48 8.02
N LYS A 51 -4.40 3.23 8.17
CA LYS A 51 -5.01 4.05 7.10
C LYS A 51 -4.04 5.02 6.42
N THR A 52 -3.08 5.57 7.16
CA THR A 52 -2.09 6.50 6.60
C THR A 52 -1.27 5.83 5.50
N LEU A 53 -0.68 4.67 5.77
CA LEU A 53 0.08 3.94 4.75
C LEU A 53 -0.84 3.30 3.69
N ALA A 54 -2.10 2.99 4.05
CA ALA A 54 -3.09 2.59 3.05
C ALA A 54 -3.28 3.67 1.97
N ALA A 55 -3.30 4.96 2.36
CA ALA A 55 -3.48 6.08 1.45
C ALA A 55 -2.18 6.55 0.75
N PHE A 56 -1.05 6.58 1.47
CA PHE A 56 0.17 7.25 0.98
C PHE A 56 1.21 6.33 0.35
N LEU A 57 1.25 5.04 0.69
CA LEU A 57 2.37 4.18 0.27
C LEU A 57 2.44 4.02 -1.25
N TRP A 58 1.30 4.01 -1.95
CA TRP A 58 1.28 3.98 -3.42
C TRP A 58 1.84 5.26 -4.04
N ALA A 59 1.54 6.43 -3.48
CA ALA A 59 2.13 7.68 -3.96
C ALA A 59 3.66 7.69 -3.77
N ILE A 60 4.16 7.14 -2.66
CA ILE A 60 5.61 6.96 -2.43
C ILE A 60 6.19 5.96 -3.45
N ASN A 61 5.45 4.92 -3.80
CA ASN A 61 5.85 4.00 -4.86
C ASN A 61 6.04 4.72 -6.19
N GLN A 62 5.07 5.53 -6.61
CA GLN A 62 5.16 6.31 -7.85
C GLN A 62 6.33 7.31 -7.83
N LEU A 63 6.64 7.90 -6.67
CA LEU A 63 7.82 8.75 -6.49
C LEU A 63 9.14 7.98 -6.70
N VAL A 64 9.24 6.77 -6.15
CA VAL A 64 10.45 5.93 -6.24
C VAL A 64 10.65 5.37 -7.64
N THR A 65 9.56 4.97 -8.31
CA THR A 65 9.62 4.39 -9.65
C THR A 65 9.66 5.44 -10.76
N GLY A 66 9.20 6.66 -10.48
CA GLY A 66 8.96 7.68 -11.50
C GLY A 66 7.75 7.38 -12.41
N ALA A 67 6.96 6.36 -12.10
CA ALA A 67 5.76 6.01 -12.85
C ALA A 67 4.55 6.76 -12.28
N TRP A 68 3.98 7.70 -13.03
CA TRP A 68 2.82 8.50 -12.62
C TRP A 68 1.60 8.07 -13.42
N THR A 69 1.20 6.82 -13.26
CA THR A 69 0.05 6.21 -13.93
C THR A 69 -0.94 5.68 -12.91
#